data_AF-L8GAB3-F1
#
_entry.id   AF-L8GAB3-F1
#
_cell.length_a   1.000
_cell.length_b   1.000
_cell.length_c   1.000
_cell.angle_alpha   90.00
_cell.angle_beta   90.00
_cell.angle_gamma   90.00
#
_symmetry.space_group_name_H-M   'P 1'
#
loop_
_entity.id
_entity.type
_entity.pdbx_description
1 polymer ?
#
loop_
_entity_poly.entity_id
_entity_poly.type
_entity_poly.pdbx_seq_one_letter_code
_entity_poly.pdbx_strand_id
1 'polypeptide(L)'
;MFKAVFLPYSAYLQRAAFIPDPDTYLDRWFLGALQEEIKHENVKEFIQWAFFNRGGEAGDDEEESDEYVAAYETSVGRKFEPGRGKAESLRLTLDPIDMLHRSLAWYMCVGFVDLLTYINLLRAGFHFHRTCLSRFFTVFPFRPPSSLPSVLFIHGIGIGLYPYIPFLSDIN
;
A
#
# COMPACT_ATOMS: atom_id res chain seq x y z
N MET A 1 -17.48 -5.97 -2.02
CA MET A 1 -16.25 -6.66 -2.49
C MET A 1 -15.65 -5.81 -3.60
N PHE A 2 -14.62 -5.02 -3.31
CA PHE A 2 -13.90 -4.31 -4.37
C PHE A 2 -13.04 -5.34 -5.10
N LYS A 3 -13.37 -5.66 -6.35
CA LYS A 3 -12.37 -6.20 -7.26
C LYS A 3 -11.33 -5.10 -7.44
N ALA A 4 -10.06 -5.39 -7.14
CA ALA A 4 -8.98 -4.56 -7.66
C ALA A 4 -9.15 -4.47 -9.18
N VAL A 5 -8.87 -3.31 -9.77
CA VAL A 5 -8.94 -3.16 -11.23
C VAL A 5 -7.85 -4.06 -11.80
N PHE A 6 -8.25 -5.17 -12.43
CA PHE A 6 -7.35 -6.01 -13.21
C PHE A 6 -6.59 -5.11 -14.17
N LEU A 7 -5.26 -5.08 -14.06
CA LEU A 7 -4.41 -4.38 -15.02
C LEU A 7 -4.36 -5.25 -16.27
N PRO A 8 -4.94 -4.83 -17.41
CA PRO A 8 -4.88 -5.63 -18.63
C PRO A 8 -3.43 -5.72 -19.12
N TYR A 9 -3.12 -6.79 -19.85
CA TYR A 9 -1.78 -7.12 -20.34
C TYR A 9 -1.05 -5.94 -21.02
N SER A 10 -1.77 -5.14 -21.81
CA SER A 10 -1.23 -3.93 -22.45
C SER A 10 -0.77 -2.85 -21.45
N ALA A 11 -1.47 -2.68 -20.33
CA ALA A 11 -1.11 -1.75 -19.26
C ALA A 11 0.04 -2.29 -18.38
N TYR A 12 0.16 -3.62 -18.26
CA TYR A 12 1.33 -4.25 -17.64
C TYR A 12 2.61 -3.96 -18.44
N LEU A 13 2.61 -4.25 -19.75
CA LEU A 13 3.78 -4.00 -20.62
C LEU A 13 4.25 -2.54 -20.57
N GLN A 14 3.30 -1.59 -20.59
CA GLN A 14 3.62 -0.16 -20.47
C GLN A 14 4.30 0.19 -19.13
N ARG A 15 3.96 -0.49 -18.03
CA ARG A 15 4.55 -0.27 -16.71
C ARG A 15 5.87 -1.01 -16.54
N ALA A 16 5.98 -2.23 -17.05
CA ALA A 16 7.20 -3.04 -17.01
C ALA A 16 8.38 -2.33 -17.69
N ALA A 17 8.12 -1.55 -18.75
CA ALA A 17 9.11 -0.73 -19.44
C ALA A 17 9.78 0.36 -18.56
N PHE A 18 9.24 0.67 -17.38
CA PHE A 18 9.84 1.62 -16.42
C PHE A 18 10.61 0.93 -15.28
N ILE A 19 10.69 -0.41 -15.26
CA ILE A 19 11.47 -1.16 -14.27
C ILE A 19 12.93 -1.17 -14.75
N PRO A 20 13.89 -0.50 -14.06
CA PRO A 20 15.25 -0.34 -14.58
C PRO A 20 16.08 -1.64 -14.55
N ASP A 21 15.74 -2.53 -13.62
CA ASP A 21 16.36 -3.84 -13.43
C ASP A 21 15.25 -4.81 -12.98
N PRO A 22 14.66 -5.57 -13.92
CA PRO A 22 13.60 -6.53 -13.61
C PRO A 22 14.06 -7.69 -12.73
N ASP A 23 15.31 -8.14 -12.82
CA ASP A 23 15.80 -9.29 -12.04
C ASP A 23 15.98 -8.89 -10.56
N THR A 24 16.65 -7.77 -10.29
CA THR A 24 16.75 -7.22 -8.91
C THR A 24 15.38 -6.79 -8.37
N TYR A 25 14.43 -6.37 -9.23
CA TYR A 25 13.06 -6.09 -8.80
C TYR A 25 12.37 -7.38 -8.32
N LEU A 26 12.50 -8.48 -9.07
CA LEU A 26 11.92 -9.77 -8.72
C LEU A 26 12.52 -10.31 -7.41
N ASP A 27 13.86 -10.31 -7.27
CA ASP A 27 14.54 -10.77 -6.06
C ASP A 27 14.01 -10.11 -4.78
N ARG A 28 13.70 -8.81 -4.82
CA ARG A 28 13.17 -8.07 -3.66
C ARG A 28 11.77 -8.52 -3.26
N TRP A 29 10.95 -8.96 -4.22
CA TRP A 29 9.65 -9.58 -3.93
C TRP A 29 9.78 -11.02 -3.45
N PHE A 30 10.87 -11.72 -3.80
CA PHE A 30 11.22 -13.06 -3.33
C PHE A 30 12.19 -13.04 -2.14
N LEU A 31 12.11 -12.03 -1.26
CA LEU A 31 12.87 -11.94 0.00
C LEU A 31 14.41 -11.96 -0.14
N GLY A 32 14.94 -11.70 -1.34
CA GLY A 32 16.37 -11.84 -1.66
C GLY A 32 16.81 -13.30 -1.86
N ALA A 33 15.90 -14.18 -2.28
CA ALA A 33 16.22 -15.56 -2.66
C ALA A 33 17.23 -15.63 -3.82
N LEU A 34 17.86 -16.79 -3.99
CA LEU A 34 18.74 -17.03 -5.13
C LEU A 34 17.92 -17.18 -6.42
N GLN A 35 18.42 -16.60 -7.51
CA GLN A 35 17.77 -16.61 -8.83
C GLN A 35 17.57 -18.01 -9.45
N GLU A 36 18.24 -19.03 -8.92
CA GLU A 36 18.06 -20.45 -9.24
C GLU A 36 16.88 -21.10 -8.49
N GLU A 37 16.45 -20.51 -7.36
CA GLU A 37 15.32 -20.96 -6.55
C GLU A 37 14.00 -20.27 -6.94
N ILE A 38 14.05 -19.23 -7.78
CA ILE A 38 12.90 -18.56 -8.40
C ILE A 38 12.62 -19.25 -9.74
N LYS A 39 11.62 -20.14 -9.76
CA LYS A 39 11.22 -20.93 -10.94
C LYS A 39 9.86 -20.51 -11.48
N HIS A 40 9.47 -21.06 -12.62
CA HIS A 40 8.25 -20.68 -13.35
C HIS A 40 7.00 -20.63 -12.46
N GLU A 41 6.77 -21.66 -11.63
CA GLU A 41 5.60 -21.72 -10.73
C GLU A 41 5.65 -20.68 -9.59
N ASN A 42 6.86 -20.27 -9.17
CA ASN A 42 7.01 -19.22 -8.16
C ASN A 42 6.61 -17.86 -8.75
N VAL A 43 7.04 -17.58 -10.00
CA VAL A 43 6.71 -16.33 -10.72
C VAL A 43 5.22 -16.28 -11.11
N LYS A 44 4.64 -17.42 -11.52
CA LYS A 44 3.20 -17.56 -11.79
C LYS A 44 2.34 -17.25 -10.57
N GLU A 45 2.67 -17.82 -9.40
CA GLU A 45 2.01 -17.51 -8.12
C GLU A 45 2.14 -16.03 -7.73
N PHE A 46 3.32 -15.44 -7.93
CA PHE A 46 3.54 -14.00 -7.66
C PHE A 46 2.67 -13.12 -8.56
N ILE A 47 2.53 -13.45 -9.84
CA ILE A 47 1.66 -12.74 -10.80
C ILE A 47 0.18 -12.90 -10.43
N GLN A 48 -0.27 -14.12 -10.10
CA GLN A 48 -1.63 -14.39 -9.64
C GLN A 48 -1.99 -13.59 -8.38
N TRP A 49 -1.05 -13.45 -7.46
CA TRP A 49 -1.23 -12.54 -6.32
C TRP A 49 -1.26 -11.07 -6.76
N ALA A 50 -0.24 -10.59 -7.50
CA ALA A 50 -0.04 -9.18 -7.78
C ALA A 50 -1.13 -8.56 -8.68
N PHE A 51 -1.64 -9.31 -9.65
CA PHE A 51 -2.59 -8.83 -10.65
C PHE A 51 -4.02 -9.34 -10.43
N PHE A 52 -4.18 -10.56 -9.89
CA PHE A 52 -5.48 -11.21 -9.73
C PHE A 52 -5.91 -11.31 -8.25
N ASN A 53 -5.05 -10.91 -7.29
CA ASN A 53 -5.27 -11.01 -5.85
C ASN A 53 -5.71 -12.44 -5.42
N ARG A 54 -5.02 -13.45 -5.97
CA ARG A 54 -5.31 -14.87 -5.76
C ARG A 54 -4.06 -15.63 -5.29
N GLY A 55 -4.29 -16.72 -4.57
CA GLY A 55 -3.34 -17.80 -4.38
C GLY A 55 -4.10 -19.13 -4.33
N GLY A 56 -3.40 -20.25 -4.51
CA GLY A 56 -4.00 -21.58 -4.56
C GLY A 56 -4.04 -22.18 -5.97
N GLU A 57 -5.05 -22.99 -6.24
CA GLU A 57 -5.15 -23.78 -7.48
C GLU A 57 -5.46 -22.93 -8.72
N ALA A 58 -5.18 -23.52 -9.89
CA ALA A 58 -5.48 -22.95 -11.20
C ALA A 58 -6.97 -22.61 -11.38
N GLY A 59 -7.24 -21.59 -12.19
CA GLY A 59 -8.60 -21.19 -12.58
C GLY A 59 -8.61 -20.52 -13.95
N ASP A 60 -9.72 -19.87 -14.30
CA ASP A 60 -10.03 -19.37 -15.65
C ASP A 60 -9.02 -18.36 -16.26
N ASP A 61 -8.08 -17.86 -15.46
CA ASP A 61 -7.01 -16.90 -15.78
C ASP A 61 -5.61 -17.55 -15.86
N GLU A 62 -5.53 -18.88 -15.91
CA GLU A 62 -4.26 -19.60 -16.00
C GLU A 62 -3.50 -19.24 -17.30
N GLU A 63 -4.19 -19.21 -18.44
CA GLU A 63 -3.64 -18.82 -19.74
C GLU A 63 -3.13 -17.37 -19.73
N GLU A 64 -3.90 -16.43 -19.15
CA GLU A 64 -3.49 -15.03 -19.01
C GLU A 64 -2.26 -14.91 -18.09
N SER A 65 -2.22 -15.69 -16.99
CA SER A 65 -1.08 -15.74 -16.07
C SER A 65 0.21 -16.18 -16.77
N ASP A 66 0.12 -17.18 -17.64
CA ASP A 66 1.26 -17.69 -18.41
C ASP A 66 1.74 -16.68 -19.47
N GLU A 67 0.84 -15.87 -20.06
CA GLU A 67 1.22 -14.72 -20.90
C GLU A 67 2.00 -13.66 -20.09
N TYR A 68 1.59 -13.33 -18.87
CA TYR A 68 2.35 -12.41 -18.01
C TYR A 68 3.72 -12.98 -17.62
N VAL A 69 3.83 -14.28 -17.35
CA VAL A 69 5.14 -14.93 -17.07
C VAL A 69 6.04 -14.82 -18.29
N ALA A 70 5.54 -15.13 -19.50
CA ALA A 70 6.31 -15.02 -20.74
C ALA A 70 6.76 -13.56 -21.03
N ALA A 71 5.92 -12.58 -20.70
CA ALA A 71 6.28 -11.17 -20.76
C ALA A 71 7.35 -10.77 -19.72
N TYR A 72 7.35 -11.41 -18.55
CA TYR A 72 8.38 -11.25 -17.52
C TYR A 72 9.73 -11.89 -17.94
N GLU A 73 9.71 -13.10 -18.51
CA GLU A 73 10.90 -13.73 -19.11
C GLU A 73 11.51 -12.82 -20.20
N THR A 74 10.67 -12.14 -20.96
CA THR A 74 11.09 -11.19 -22.01
C THR A 74 11.69 -9.91 -21.42
N SER A 75 11.22 -9.41 -20.27
CA SER A 75 11.77 -8.21 -19.63
C SER A 75 13.08 -8.47 -18.89
N VAL A 76 13.24 -9.65 -18.29
CA VAL A 76 14.49 -10.09 -17.65
C VAL A 76 15.52 -10.54 -18.70
N GLY A 77 15.08 -11.07 -19.84
CA GLY A 77 15.96 -11.60 -20.89
C GLY A 77 16.44 -13.03 -20.65
N ARG A 78 15.82 -13.77 -19.72
CA ARG A 78 16.06 -15.19 -19.46
C ARG A 78 14.75 -15.93 -19.23
N LYS A 79 14.74 -17.24 -19.48
CA LYS A 79 13.62 -18.12 -19.10
C LYS A 79 13.78 -18.61 -17.67
N PHE A 80 12.67 -18.78 -16.96
CA PHE A 80 12.67 -19.43 -15.66
C PHE A 80 12.74 -20.95 -15.83
N GLU A 81 13.39 -21.65 -14.90
CA GLU A 81 13.38 -23.11 -14.93
C GLU A 81 11.95 -23.65 -14.69
N PRO A 82 11.57 -24.78 -15.31
CA PRO A 82 10.26 -25.37 -15.11
C PRO A 82 10.08 -25.92 -13.68
N GLY A 83 8.82 -25.92 -13.22
CA GLY A 83 8.44 -26.37 -11.89
C GLY A 83 8.60 -25.30 -10.80
N ARG A 84 8.58 -25.73 -9.54
CA ARG A 84 8.63 -24.87 -8.36
C ARG A 84 9.96 -25.01 -7.62
N GLY A 85 10.64 -23.90 -7.40
CA GLY A 85 11.83 -23.80 -6.54
C GLY A 85 11.46 -23.41 -5.11
N LYS A 86 12.48 -23.20 -4.26
CA LYS A 86 12.29 -22.96 -2.82
C LYS A 86 11.95 -21.52 -2.45
N ALA A 87 12.01 -20.58 -3.39
CA ALA A 87 11.75 -19.17 -3.11
C ALA A 87 10.26 -18.92 -2.82
N GLU A 88 9.98 -18.12 -1.78
CA GLU A 88 8.63 -17.66 -1.45
C GLU A 88 8.49 -16.17 -1.84
N SER A 89 7.35 -15.81 -2.43
CA SER A 89 7.04 -14.41 -2.77
C SER A 89 6.28 -13.73 -1.62
N LEU A 90 6.55 -12.45 -1.41
CA LEU A 90 5.77 -11.59 -0.53
C LEU A 90 4.39 -11.31 -1.14
N ARG A 91 3.32 -11.80 -0.50
CA ARG A 91 1.93 -11.61 -0.92
C ARG A 91 1.14 -10.82 0.13
N LEU A 92 1.34 -9.51 0.12
CA LEU A 92 0.88 -8.56 1.15
C LEU A 92 -0.63 -8.59 1.51
N THR A 93 -1.47 -9.23 0.69
CA THR A 93 -2.92 -9.33 0.89
C THR A 93 -3.41 -10.74 1.22
N LEU A 94 -2.55 -11.76 1.15
CA LEU A 94 -2.89 -13.17 1.34
C LEU A 94 -2.08 -13.84 2.45
N ASP A 95 -0.81 -13.45 2.62
CA ASP A 95 0.04 -14.00 3.67
C ASP A 95 -0.47 -13.55 5.06
N PRO A 96 -0.39 -14.41 6.08
CA PRO A 96 -0.83 -14.07 7.42
C PRO A 96 0.02 -12.94 8.00
N ILE A 97 -0.64 -11.88 8.49
CA ILE A 97 0.04 -10.77 9.15
C ILE A 97 0.15 -11.09 10.65
N ASP A 98 1.38 -11.30 11.13
CA ASP A 98 1.66 -11.37 12.56
C ASP A 98 1.37 -10.02 13.23
N MET A 99 0.24 -9.97 13.93
CA MET A 99 -0.28 -8.76 14.58
C MET A 99 0.54 -8.38 15.81
N LEU A 100 1.65 -7.68 15.60
CA LEU A 100 2.43 -7.08 16.69
C LEU A 100 1.58 -6.06 17.46
N HIS A 101 1.31 -6.35 18.73
CA HIS A 101 0.60 -5.43 19.62
C HIS A 101 1.42 -4.17 19.87
N ARG A 102 0.89 -3.01 19.46
CA ARG A 102 1.42 -1.70 19.86
C ARG A 102 1.20 -1.52 21.36
N SER A 103 2.28 -1.32 22.11
CA SER A 103 2.22 -1.21 23.58
C SER A 103 1.45 0.05 24.01
N LEU A 104 0.89 0.03 25.23
CA LEU A 104 0.26 1.23 25.81
C LEU A 104 1.25 2.41 25.85
N ALA A 105 2.53 2.14 26.14
CA ALA A 105 3.60 3.14 26.12
C ALA A 105 3.76 3.81 24.74
N TRP A 106 3.66 3.06 23.64
CA TRP A 106 3.67 3.64 22.29
C TRP A 106 2.51 4.62 22.08
N TYR A 107 1.29 4.26 22.49
CA TYR A 107 0.13 5.15 22.40
C TYR A 107 0.25 6.38 23.31
N MET A 108 0.86 6.25 24.49
CA MET A 108 1.17 7.40 25.35
C MET A 108 2.18 8.36 24.70
N CYS A 109 3.20 7.83 24.02
CA CYS A 109 4.15 8.65 23.26
C CYS A 109 3.48 9.38 22.09
N VAL A 110 2.64 8.69 21.31
CA VAL A 110 1.87 9.32 20.21
C VAL A 110 0.94 10.41 20.75
N GLY A 111 0.15 10.10 21.80
CA GLY A 111 -0.74 11.08 22.43
C GLY A 111 -0.03 12.28 23.04
N PHE A 112 1.22 12.12 23.50
CA PHE A 112 2.07 13.23 23.94
C PHE A 112 2.52 14.11 22.77
N VAL A 113 2.91 13.52 21.63
CA VAL A 113 3.25 14.28 20.41
C VAL A 113 2.02 15.00 19.85
N ASP A 114 0.84 14.36 19.87
CA ASP A 114 -0.43 14.99 19.48
C ASP A 114 -0.80 16.14 20.41
N LEU A 115 -0.54 16.04 21.73
CA LEU A 115 -0.73 17.13 22.68
C LEU A 115 0.20 18.31 22.39
N LEU A 116 1.49 18.07 22.11
CA LEU A 116 2.43 19.12 21.71
C LEU A 116 1.99 19.78 20.39
N THR A 117 1.52 18.98 19.43
CA THR A 117 0.98 19.45 18.15
C THR A 117 -0.22 20.36 18.36
N TYR A 118 -1.19 19.93 19.17
CA TYR A 118 -2.37 20.71 19.53
C TYR A 118 -1.99 22.06 20.17
N ILE A 119 -1.07 22.05 21.15
CA ILE A 119 -0.62 23.29 21.80
C ILE A 119 0.10 24.23 20.81
N ASN A 120 0.91 23.70 19.91
CA ASN A 120 1.61 24.51 18.91
C ASN A 120 0.63 25.10 17.87
N LEU A 121 -0.37 24.34 17.44
CA LEU A 121 -1.44 24.85 16.56
C LEU A 121 -2.28 25.94 17.26
N LEU A 122 -2.63 25.76 18.54
CA LEU A 122 -3.28 26.83 19.32
C LEU A 122 -2.42 28.10 19.42
N ARG A 123 -1.11 27.97 19.60
CA ARG A 123 -0.16 29.12 19.63
C ARG A 123 -0.05 29.81 18.28
N ALA A 124 -0.13 29.06 17.19
CA ALA A 124 -0.20 29.57 15.83
C ALA A 124 -1.61 30.11 15.46
N GLY A 125 -2.54 30.24 16.41
CA GLY A 125 -3.86 30.85 16.21
C GLY A 125 -4.94 29.92 15.63
N PHE A 126 -4.67 28.63 15.46
CA PHE A 126 -5.68 27.68 14.98
C PHE A 126 -6.69 27.33 16.07
N HIS A 127 -7.98 27.38 15.74
CA HIS A 127 -9.06 26.96 16.63
C HIS A 127 -9.57 25.56 16.30
N PHE A 128 -9.63 24.69 17.31
CA PHE A 128 -10.13 23.32 17.13
C PHE A 128 -11.66 23.26 17.07
N HIS A 129 -12.20 23.20 15.85
CA HIS A 129 -13.64 23.07 15.61
C HIS A 129 -14.09 21.60 15.73
N ARG A 130 -14.65 21.22 16.87
CA ARG A 130 -15.23 19.89 17.09
C ARG A 130 -16.67 19.79 16.59
N THR A 131 -16.94 18.79 15.77
CA THR A 131 -18.29 18.36 15.38
C THR A 131 -19.07 17.87 16.60
N CYS A 132 -20.26 18.42 16.87
CA CYS A 132 -21.09 17.99 18.00
C CYS A 132 -21.56 16.53 17.81
N LEU A 133 -21.42 15.70 18.85
CA LEU A 133 -21.70 14.26 18.83
C LEU A 133 -23.11 13.89 18.34
N SER A 134 -24.12 14.71 18.64
CA SER A 134 -25.50 14.46 18.18
C SER A 134 -25.68 14.65 16.67
N ARG A 135 -24.82 15.44 16.01
CA ARG A 135 -24.78 15.61 14.55
C ARG A 135 -23.85 14.59 13.88
N PHE A 136 -23.66 13.40 14.46
CA PHE A 136 -22.92 12.27 13.89
C PHE A 136 -23.86 11.15 13.36
N PHE A 137 -25.20 11.34 13.29
CA PHE A 137 -26.16 10.27 12.86
C PHE A 137 -27.24 10.60 11.78
N THR A 138 -27.41 11.83 11.26
CA THR A 138 -28.36 12.21 10.16
C THR A 138 -27.84 12.59 8.73
N VAL A 139 -26.58 12.36 8.29
CA VAL A 139 -25.91 12.89 7.05
C VAL A 139 -24.69 12.01 6.67
N PHE A 140 -24.39 11.66 5.41
CA PHE A 140 -23.33 10.64 5.12
C PHE A 140 -22.05 11.14 4.41
N PRO A 141 -20.84 11.02 5.02
CA PRO A 141 -20.57 10.98 6.45
C PRO A 141 -20.42 12.42 6.98
N PHE A 142 -21.40 12.83 7.76
CA PHE A 142 -21.30 13.78 8.88
C PHE A 142 -20.54 15.10 8.73
N ARG A 143 -21.24 16.08 8.15
CA ARG A 143 -20.87 17.50 8.11
C ARG A 143 -21.98 18.43 8.61
N PRO A 144 -21.78 19.14 9.73
CA PRO A 144 -22.52 20.36 10.09
C PRO A 144 -22.01 21.59 9.31
N PRO A 145 -22.75 22.72 9.32
CA PRO A 145 -22.45 23.87 8.48
C PRO A 145 -21.30 24.72 9.04
N SER A 146 -20.24 24.87 8.25
CA SER A 146 -19.24 25.92 8.38
C SER A 146 -19.38 26.90 7.21
N SER A 147 -19.62 28.19 7.48
CA SER A 147 -19.78 29.23 6.45
C SER A 147 -18.44 29.75 5.90
N LEU A 148 -17.36 29.01 6.10
CA LEU A 148 -15.99 29.36 5.72
C LEU A 148 -15.45 28.31 4.73
N PRO A 149 -14.52 28.68 3.82
CA PRO A 149 -13.82 27.71 2.98
C PRO A 149 -13.06 26.73 3.88
N SER A 150 -13.43 25.44 3.80
CA SER A 150 -12.74 24.39 4.55
C SER A 150 -11.60 23.83 3.71
N VAL A 151 -10.36 23.98 4.20
CA VAL A 151 -9.18 23.35 3.60
C VAL A 151 -9.10 21.90 4.07
N LEU A 152 -9.13 20.96 3.12
CA LEU A 152 -8.87 19.55 3.40
C LEU A 152 -7.36 19.30 3.35
N PHE A 153 -6.75 19.06 4.51
CA PHE A 153 -5.36 18.61 4.60
C PHE A 153 -5.31 17.08 4.71
N ILE A 154 -4.58 16.43 3.79
CA ILE A 154 -4.37 14.98 3.78
C ILE A 154 -2.91 14.72 4.15
N HIS A 155 -2.69 14.06 5.29
CA HIS A 155 -1.35 13.65 5.72
C HIS A 155 -1.06 12.20 5.33
N GLY A 156 0.23 11.85 5.23
CA GLY A 156 0.69 10.48 4.98
C GLY A 156 0.61 9.58 6.23
N ILE A 157 1.12 8.35 6.10
CA ILE A 157 1.29 7.42 7.23
C ILE A 157 2.40 7.97 8.15
N GLY A 158 2.04 8.59 9.27
CA GLY A 158 2.97 9.28 10.16
C GLY A 158 2.35 9.71 11.49
N ILE A 159 3.10 10.47 12.30
CA ILE A 159 2.69 10.92 13.64
C ILE A 159 1.81 12.18 13.54
N GLY A 160 0.61 12.00 12.98
CA GLY A 160 -0.41 13.04 12.88
C GLY A 160 0.06 14.31 12.14
N LEU A 161 -0.31 15.47 12.68
CA LEU A 161 0.03 16.78 12.10
C LEU A 161 1.41 17.30 12.54
N TYR A 162 2.12 16.63 13.45
CA TYR A 162 3.37 17.14 14.03
C TYR A 162 4.44 17.57 13.00
N PRO A 163 4.74 16.78 11.94
CA PRO A 163 5.77 17.15 10.96
C PRO A 163 5.42 18.41 10.16
N TYR A 164 4.14 18.78 10.14
CA TYR A 164 3.60 19.88 9.34
C TYR A 164 3.41 21.16 10.15
N ILE A 165 3.74 21.18 11.45
CA ILE A 165 3.62 22.37 12.30
C ILE A 165 4.30 23.60 11.68
N PRO A 166 5.55 23.54 11.14
CA PRO A 166 6.18 24.73 10.54
C PRO A 166 5.40 25.27 9.35
N PHE A 167 4.96 24.38 8.45
CA PHE A 167 4.13 24.75 7.30
C PHE A 167 2.78 25.34 7.73
N LEU A 168 2.14 24.76 8.75
CA LEU A 168 0.86 25.25 9.26
C LEU A 168 1.00 26.60 9.98
N SER A 169 2.09 26.84 10.71
CA SER A 169 2.35 28.14 11.34
C SER A 169 2.64 29.27 10.36
N ASP A 170 3.06 28.96 9.13
CA ASP A 170 3.35 29.97 8.10
C ASP A 170 2.08 30.42 7.34
N ILE A 171 0.93 29.75 7.54
CA ILE A 171 -0.31 29.95 6.77
C ILE A 171 -1.34 30.86 7.49
N ASN A 172 -1.13 31.15 8.78
CA ASN A 172 -2.06 31.89 9.64
C ASN A 172 -1.41 33.11 10.30
#